data_AF-Q1G3R6-F1
#
_entry.id   AF-Q1G3R6-F1
#
_cell.length_a   1.000
_cell.length_b   1.000
_cell.length_c   1.000
_cell.angle_alpha   90.00
_cell.angle_beta   90.00
_cell.angle_gamma   90.00
#
_symmetry.space_group_name_H-M   'P 1'
#
loop_
_entity.id
_entity.type
_entity.pdbx_description
1 polymer ?
#
loop_
_entity_poly.entity_id
_entity_poly.type
_entity_poly.pdbx_seq_one_letter_code
_entity_poly.pdbx_strand_id
1 'polypeptide(L)' 'MKSSHAYLVCILLLSLFSLHQCVRLERSNKIDMSVCVHEICGGVFDGGCYCCPKTPALCWADIQFCTTYCQSQT' A
#
# COMPACT_ATOMS: atom_id res chain seq x y z
N MET A 1 10.78 -45.04 1.31
CA MET A 1 10.91 -43.92 2.27
C MET A 1 10.12 -44.28 3.52
N LYS A 2 10.77 -44.38 4.69
CA LYS A 2 10.09 -44.67 5.97
C LYS A 2 9.11 -43.50 6.24
N SER A 3 7.86 -43.79 6.64
CA SER A 3 6.76 -42.81 6.77
C SER A 3 7.16 -41.52 7.53
N SER A 4 8.05 -41.65 8.52
CA SER A 4 8.62 -40.54 9.29
C SER A 4 9.35 -39.49 8.45
N HIS A 5 10.06 -39.88 7.39
CA HIS A 5 10.78 -38.92 6.55
C HIS A 5 9.82 -38.08 5.70
N ALA A 6 8.69 -38.65 5.27
CA ALA A 6 7.70 -37.90 4.49
C ALA A 6 7.07 -36.77 5.32
N TYR A 7 6.74 -37.05 6.58
CA TYR A 7 6.17 -36.05 7.49
C TYR A 7 7.12 -34.87 7.74
N LEU A 8 8.40 -35.15 7.99
CA LEU A 8 9.41 -34.10 8.19
C LEU A 8 9.57 -33.21 6.94
N VAL A 9 9.58 -33.81 5.75
CA VAL A 9 9.64 -33.07 4.49
C VAL A 9 8.40 -32.17 4.32
N CYS A 10 7.20 -32.67 4.63
CA CYS A 10 5.98 -31.87 4.55
C CYS A 10 6.02 -30.65 5.47
N ILE A 11 6.47 -30.80 6.73
CA ILE A 11 6.61 -29.66 7.66
C ILE A 11 7.58 -28.63 7.10
N LEU A 12 8.76 -29.07 6.63
CA LEU A 12 9.76 -28.17 6.06
C LEU A 12 9.21 -27.38 4.86
N LEU A 13 8.48 -28.03 3.96
CA LEU A 13 7.87 -27.38 2.80
C LEU A 13 6.80 -26.36 3.22
N LEU A 14 5.96 -26.69 4.21
CA LEU A 14 4.95 -25.76 4.73
C LEU A 14 5.60 -24.53 5.39
N SER A 15 6.64 -24.72 6.21
CA SER A 15 7.38 -23.62 6.84
C SER A 15 8.02 -22.70 5.80
N LEU A 16 8.65 -23.27 4.77
CA LEU A 16 9.25 -22.50 3.68
C LEU A 16 8.19 -21.75 2.85
N PHE A 17 7.03 -22.37 2.63
CA PHE A 17 5.94 -21.72 1.92
C PHE A 17 5.40 -20.52 2.70
N SER A 18 5.13 -20.67 4.00
CA SER A 18 4.72 -19.55 4.86
C SER A 18 5.76 -18.42 4.86
N LEU A 19 7.06 -18.74 4.94
CA LEU A 19 8.13 -17.74 4.87
C LEU A 19 8.16 -17.01 3.52
N HIS A 20 8.00 -17.75 2.42
CA HIS A 20 7.94 -17.17 1.08
C HIS A 20 6.74 -16.23 0.88
N GLN A 21 5.58 -16.54 1.48
CA GLN A 21 4.42 -15.64 1.47
C GLN A 21 4.67 -14.36 2.29
N CYS A 22 5.31 -14.45 3.46
CA CYS A 22 5.65 -13.27 4.27
C CYS A 22 6.62 -12.33 3.55
N VAL A 23 7.66 -12.87 2.90
CA VAL A 23 8.64 -12.07 2.15
C VAL A 23 7.98 -11.32 0.98
N ARG A 24 6.96 -11.90 0.34
CA ARG A 24 6.20 -11.19 -0.70
C ARG A 24 5.28 -10.12 -0.13
N LEU A 25 4.70 -10.34 1.05
CA LEU A 25 3.81 -9.36 1.69
C LEU A 25 4.56 -8.08 2.06
N GLU A 26 5.80 -8.20 2.56
CA GLU A 26 6.61 -7.05 2.98
C GLU A 26 6.97 -6.13 1.79
N ARG A 27 7.08 -6.68 0.57
CA ARG A 27 7.56 -5.92 -0.59
C ARG A 27 6.54 -4.92 -1.16
N SER A 28 5.24 -5.10 -0.90
CA SER A 28 4.20 -4.29 -1.56
C SER A 28 3.51 -3.29 -0.64
N ASN A 29 4.11 -2.93 0.50
CA ASN A 29 3.57 -1.86 1.35
C ASN A 29 4.12 -0.47 1.01
N LYS A 30 4.75 -0.31 -0.17
CA LYS A 30 5.07 1.02 -0.68
C LYS A 30 3.74 1.63 -1.12
N ILE A 31 3.03 2.26 -0.19
CA ILE A 31 1.92 3.16 -0.49
C ILE A 31 2.48 4.13 -1.52
N ASP A 32 1.87 4.16 -2.70
CA ASP A 32 2.25 5.10 -3.72
C ASP A 32 1.92 6.50 -3.22
N MET A 33 2.94 7.19 -2.68
CA MET A 33 2.78 8.54 -2.13
C MET A 33 2.52 9.58 -3.22
N SER A 34 2.54 9.21 -4.50
CA SER A 34 2.14 10.08 -5.60
C SER A 34 0.63 10.05 -5.86
N VAL A 35 -0.09 9.08 -5.28
CA VAL A 35 -1.54 8.94 -5.42
C VAL A 35 -2.24 9.84 -4.41
N CYS A 36 -3.11 10.70 -4.93
CA CYS A 36 -3.99 11.52 -4.11
C CYS A 36 -5.07 10.69 -3.43
N VAL A 37 -5.31 11.00 -2.16
CA VAL A 37 -6.34 10.35 -1.34
C VAL A 37 -7.54 11.27 -1.24
N HIS A 38 -8.74 10.70 -1.42
CA HIS A 38 -9.98 11.44 -1.19
C HIS A 38 -10.28 11.50 0.31
N GLU A 39 -10.37 12.71 0.84
CA GLU A 39 -10.67 13.00 2.24
C GLU A 39 -11.94 13.84 2.37
N ILE A 40 -12.55 13.79 3.55
CA ILE A 40 -13.64 14.71 3.90
C ILE A 40 -12.98 15.99 4.37
N CYS A 41 -13.14 17.05 3.59
CA CYS A 41 -12.51 18.33 3.83
C CYS A 41 -13.59 19.35 4.19
N GLY A 42 -13.35 20.14 5.24
CA GLY A 42 -14.28 21.19 5.63
C GLY A 42 -14.13 22.45 4.76
N GLY A 43 -15.12 23.34 4.85
CA GLY A 43 -15.06 24.68 4.27
C GLY A 43 -15.37 24.70 2.78
N VAL A 44 -14.43 25.17 1.94
CA VAL A 44 -14.64 25.40 0.50
C VAL A 44 -14.86 24.09 -0.29
N PHE A 45 -14.64 22.95 0.34
CA PHE A 45 -14.66 21.62 -0.27
C PHE A 45 -15.89 20.81 0.15
N ASP A 46 -17.10 21.36 0.01
CA ASP A 46 -18.39 20.78 0.43
C ASP A 46 -18.78 19.43 -0.25
N GLY A 47 -17.86 18.78 -0.93
CA GLY A 47 -18.00 17.44 -1.52
C GLY A 47 -16.81 16.50 -1.27
N GLY A 48 -15.89 16.89 -0.38
CA GLY A 48 -14.61 16.23 -0.20
C GLY A 48 -13.48 16.89 -1.01
N CYS A 49 -12.24 16.49 -0.73
CA CYS A 49 -11.08 16.97 -1.45
C CYS A 49 -10.01 15.89 -1.57
N TYR A 50 -9.05 16.12 -2.45
CA TYR A 50 -7.96 15.22 -2.75
C TYR A 50 -6.68 15.76 -2.13
N CYS A 51 -6.08 15.01 -1.21
CA CYS A 51 -4.90 15.41 -0.47
C CYS A 51 -3.68 14.58 -0.89
N CYS A 52 -2.52 15.23 -0.91
CA CYS A 52 -1.27 14.53 -1.16
C CYS A 52 -0.72 13.92 0.14
N PRO A 53 -0.35 12.62 0.17
CA PRO A 53 0.20 12.00 1.38
C PRO A 53 1.46 12.72 1.91
N LYS A 54 2.28 13.30 1.01
CA LYS A 54 3.48 14.06 1.40
C LYS A 54 3.19 15.46 1.95
N THR A 55 2.06 16.06 1.58
CA THR A 55 1.69 17.43 1.98
C THR A 55 0.23 17.47 2.45
N PRO A 56 -0.11 16.84 3.60
CA PRO A 56 -1.50 16.70 4.05
C PRO A 56 -2.18 18.03 4.39
N ALA A 57 -1.41 19.12 4.56
CA ALA A 57 -1.96 20.46 4.76
C ALA A 57 -2.50 21.10 3.46
N LEU A 58 -2.17 20.52 2.30
CA LEU A 58 -2.58 21.02 1.00
C LEU A 58 -3.45 19.98 0.33
N CYS A 59 -4.68 20.39 0.02
CA CYS A 59 -5.63 19.57 -0.68
C CYS A 59 -6.38 20.37 -1.74
N TRP A 60 -6.91 19.65 -2.73
CA TRP A 60 -7.52 20.25 -3.90
C TRP A 60 -8.89 19.65 -4.16
N ALA A 61 -9.81 20.47 -4.68
CA ALA A 61 -11.12 19.98 -5.10
C ALA A 61 -11.03 19.01 -6.30
N ASP A 62 -9.96 19.15 -7.11
CA ASP A 62 -9.76 18.38 -8.33
C ASP A 62 -8.63 17.35 -8.18
N ILE A 63 -8.92 16.10 -8.55
CA ILE A 63 -7.97 14.99 -8.47
C ILE A 63 -6.81 15.11 -9.45
N GLN A 64 -7.02 15.68 -10.65
CA GLN A 64 -5.96 15.82 -11.66
C GLN A 64 -4.93 16.86 -11.21
N PHE A 65 -5.39 17.97 -10.64
CA PHE A 65 -4.52 18.99 -10.06
C PHE A 65 -3.72 18.43 -8.90
N CYS A 66 -4.38 17.75 -7.96
CA CYS A 66 -3.69 17.07 -6.86
C CYS A 66 -2.63 16.10 -7.39
N THR A 67 -2.97 15.26 -8.38
CA THR A 67 -2.06 14.24 -8.93
C THR A 67 -0.84 14.89 -9.57
N THR A 68 -1.05 15.93 -10.38
CA THR A 68 0.03 16.70 -11.02
C THR A 68 0.96 17.32 -9.97
N TYR A 69 0.40 17.88 -8.89
CA TYR A 69 1.17 18.42 -7.78
C TYR A 69 1.93 17.32 -7.03
N CYS A 70 1.29 16.21 -6.66
CA CYS A 70 1.96 15.11 -5.96
C CYS A 70 3.13 14.52 -6.75
N GLN A 71 2.95 14.39 -8.06
CA GLN A 71 3.99 13.88 -8.96
C GLN A 71 5.18 14.85 -9.06
N SER A 72 4.95 16.16 -9.06
CA SER A 72 6.04 17.16 -9.08
C SER A 72 6.84 17.24 -7.78
N GLN A 73 6.31 16.69 -6.68
CA GLN A 73 6.99 16.60 -5.37
C GLN A 73 7.80 15.30 -5.20
N THR A 74 8.02 14.54 -6.28
CA THR A 74 8.81 13.30 -6.27
C THR A 74 10.26 13.57 -6.58
#